data_AF-A0A967TLU3-F1
#
_entry.id   AF-A0A967TLU3-F1
#
_cell.length_a   1.000
_cell.length_b   1.000
_cell.length_c   1.000
_cell.angle_alpha   90.00
_cell.angle_beta   90.00
_cell.angle_gamma   90.00
#
_symmetry.space_group_name_H-M   'P 1'
#
loop_
_entity.id
_entity.type
_entity.pdbx_description
1 polymer ?
#
loop_
_entity_poly.entity_id
_entity_poly.type
_entity_poly.pdbx_seq_one_letter_code
_entity_poly.pdbx_strand_id
1 'polypeptide(L)' 'MTHLVTGGAGFIGSHLAEALVEEGATVRVLDDFSTGRRENLAP' A
#
# COMPACT_ATOMS: atom_id res chain seq x y z
N MET A 1 7.81 -6.20 -12.61
CA MET A 1 6.48 -6.80 -12.33
C MET A 1 5.72 -5.84 -11.43
N THR A 2 4.41 -5.71 -11.58
CA THR A 2 3.61 -4.82 -10.72
C THR A 2 2.87 -5.64 -9.68
N HIS A 3 3.01 -5.28 -8.40
CA HIS A 3 2.30 -5.88 -7.28
C HIS A 3 1.03 -5.09 -6.98
N LEU A 4 -0.09 -5.79 -6.84
CA LEU A 4 -1.36 -5.20 -6.39
C LEU A 4 -1.53 -5.48 -4.90
N VAL A 5 -1.61 -4.43 -4.09
CA VAL A 5 -1.92 -4.52 -2.66
C VAL A 5 -3.34 -4.04 -2.43
N THR A 6 -4.23 -4.95 -2.03
CA THR A 6 -5.59 -4.61 -1.61
C THR A 6 -5.61 -4.26 -0.12
N GLY A 7 -6.37 -3.24 0.29
CA GLY A 7 -6.35 -2.80 1.69
C GLY A 7 -5.05 -2.06 2.07
N GLY A 8 -4.36 -1.49 1.07
CA GLY A 8 -3.03 -0.88 1.23
C GLY A 8 -3.02 0.40 2.08
N ALA A 9 -4.17 1.01 2.36
CA ALA A 9 -4.27 2.12 3.30
C ALA A 9 -4.52 1.66 4.75
N GLY A 10 -4.63 0.35 5.00
CA GLY A 10 -4.69 -0.23 6.36
C GLY A 10 -3.30 -0.47 6.96
N PHE A 11 -3.25 -0.88 8.24
CA PHE A 11 -1.99 -1.05 8.98
C PHE A 11 -0.99 -1.99 8.29
N ILE A 12 -1.39 -3.22 7.95
CA ILE A 12 -0.49 -4.19 7.32
C ILE A 12 -0.22 -3.81 5.86
N GLY A 13 -1.27 -3.40 5.15
CA GLY A 13 -1.20 -3.11 3.72
C GLY A 13 -0.25 -1.96 3.39
N SER A 14 -0.21 -0.92 4.22
CA SER A 14 0.65 0.25 4.00
C SER A 14 2.13 -0.09 4.18
N HIS A 15 2.47 -0.81 5.26
CA HIS A 15 3.86 -1.23 5.52
C HIS A 15 4.34 -2.25 4.48
N LEU A 16 3.47 -3.14 4.01
CA LEU A 16 3.82 -4.06 2.91
C LEU A 16 4.07 -3.29 1.60
N ALA A 17 3.21 -2.32 1.28
CA ALA A 17 3.38 -1.50 0.09
C ALA A 17 4.69 -0.69 0.14
N GLU A 18 5.00 -0.10 1.30
CA GLU A 18 6.27 0.61 1.55
C GLU A 18 7.48 -0.30 1.36
N ALA A 19 7.52 -1.46 2.03
CA ALA A 19 8.62 -2.41 1.91
C ALA A 19 8.85 -2.88 0.46
N LEU A 20 7.77 -3.17 -0.28
CA LEU A 20 7.88 -3.56 -1.70
C LEU A 20 8.45 -2.43 -2.57
N VAL A 21 8.08 -1.17 -2.29
CA VAL A 21 8.65 -0.01 -2.99
C VAL A 21 10.13 0.16 -2.65
N GLU A 22 10.52 -0.01 -1.39
CA GLU A 22 11.93 0.04 -0.96
C GLU A 22 12.79 -1.05 -1.63
N GLU A 23 12.22 -2.21 -1.93
CA GLU A 23 12.86 -3.28 -2.72
C GLU A 23 12.93 -2.97 -4.23
N GLY A 24 12.43 -1.82 -4.68
CA GLY A 24 12.42 -1.40 -6.08
C GLY A 24 11.26 -1.96 -6.90
N ALA A 25 10.24 -2.52 -6.25
CA ALA A 25 9.07 -3.05 -6.94
C ALA A 25 8.09 -1.92 -7.32
N THR A 26 7.37 -2.12 -8.42
CA THR A 26 6.23 -1.25 -8.76
C THR A 26 5.00 -1.74 -8.00
N VAL A 27 4.43 -0.89 -7.15
CA VAL A 27 3.25 -1.23 -6.36
C VAL A 27 2.05 -0.41 -6.82
N ARG A 28 0.88 -1.05 -6.88
CA ARG A 28 -0.41 -0.40 -7.06
C ARG A 28 -1.30 -0.77 -5.89
N VAL A 29 -1.90 0.22 -5.23
CA VAL A 29 -2.81 0.00 -4.09
C VAL A 29 -4.26 0.12 -4.55
N LEU A 30 -5.11 -0.78 -4.08
CA LEU A 30 -6.57 -0.68 -4.17
C LEU A 30 -7.16 -0.70 -2.76
N ASP A 31 -7.82 0.37 -2.36
CA ASP A 31 -8.40 0.51 -1.03
C ASP A 31 -9.70 1.31 -1.12
N ASP A 32 -10.70 0.90 -0.34
CA ASP A 32 -12.01 1.55 -0.27
C ASP A 32 -12.12 2.55 0.89
N PHE A 33 -11.08 2.64 1.73
CA PHE A 33 -10.99 3.47 2.92
C PHE A 33 -12.09 3.21 3.96
N SER A 34 -12.64 1.99 4.00
CA SER A 34 -13.62 1.59 5.04
C SER A 34 -13.03 1.65 6.45
N THR A 35 -11.75 1.30 6.60
CA THR A 35 -10.96 1.45 7.84
C THR A 35 -9.56 2.03 7.59
N GLY A 36 -9.10 1.99 6.33
CA GLY A 36 -7.81 2.56 5.93
C GLY A 36 -7.81 4.08 5.92
N ARG A 37 -6.62 4.67 6.01
CA ARG A 37 -6.45 6.13 6.00
C ARG A 37 -5.44 6.54 4.95
N ARG A 38 -5.74 7.61 4.22
CA ARG A 38 -4.83 8.17 3.19
C ARG A 38 -3.47 8.54 3.74
N GLU A 39 -3.41 9.00 5.00
CA GLU A 39 -2.17 9.33 5.70
C GLU A 39 -1.22 8.14 5.90
N ASN A 40 -1.70 6.90 5.79
CA ASN A 40 -0.86 5.70 5.86
C ASN A 40 -0.09 5.45 4.55
N LEU A 41 -0.45 6.10 3.44
CA LEU A 41 0.27 6.01 2.18
C LEU A 41 1.19 7.23 2.07
N ALA A 42 2.51 7.00 2.11
CA ALA A 42 3.50 8.06 1.90
C ALA A 42 3.37 8.67 0.48
N PRO A 43 3.74 9.96 0.29
CA PRO A 43 3.72 10.62 -1.02
C PRO A 43 4.61 9.96 -2.07
#